data_AF-A0A9X0ANH6-F1
#
_entry.id   AF-A0A9X0ANH6-F1
#
_cell.length_a   1.000
_cell.length_b   1.000
_cell.length_c   1.000
_cell.angle_alpha   90.00
_cell.angle_beta   90.00
_cell.angle_gamma   90.00
#
_symmetry.space_group_name_H-M   'P 1'
#
loop_
_entity.id
_entity.type
_entity.pdbx_description
1 polymer ?
#
loop_
_entity_poly.entity_id
_entity_poly.type
_entity_poly.pdbx_seq_one_letter_code
_entity_poly.pdbx_strand_id
1 'polypeptide(L)'
;MPASSASSGSGTIASYAKKINPTKRPDVEIHLDDHHDGKTYTTFDALSGNASITAPHDAQFDEIQITLEGVTRTYVDNITQSSATSRTTAIHRFLKLIMPIREAAYPQPRIAEAGKTYIFPFNFVIPEQLLPTSCSHTCDADHVHMAHLQLPPSMGDREASILDDLSPEMSKVQYSINAKVIKHAEFSRKPISLVEGSKKLQIIPMVAEAPPMSISANEKNDYLLSKTKSLRKGIFSGKLGKITVSADQTGAIVLPSPGSSLVATTMATVKLQFEPHDFSSQPPRLGGLVTKIKVSSFYATKPAKSFPSRSSMGVSIEPARQFYQTSVPLSSRCVEQVSWVKHLPQPDLSRRASTVSSSSSNYSDNSQMSLKAKEKIYYTAEILVPVSLPSSKIWVPSFHSCIASRSYSLDLALTIHTPGAGVPSSSVKLSLPLQIASQGSRTALVVLTAVEAAAELANVNEYLRPRVIEIPREDLVENSVLRSSFTVPRPELPPSYEHTEQASRQVDPSRC
;
A
#
# COMPACT_ATOMS: atom_id res chain seq x y z
N MET A 1 15.89 50.45 -36.34
CA MET A 1 15.32 51.14 -37.52
C MET A 1 16.48 51.66 -38.35
N PRO A 2 16.57 51.46 -39.68
CA PRO A 2 15.65 50.84 -40.65
C PRO A 2 16.11 49.41 -41.07
N ALA A 3 15.28 48.39 -41.34
CA ALA A 3 14.22 48.20 -42.35
C ALA A 3 14.73 47.91 -43.78
N SER A 4 14.59 46.66 -44.23
CA SER A 4 14.07 46.30 -45.56
C SER A 4 13.71 44.81 -45.63
N SER A 5 12.48 44.59 -46.10
CA SER A 5 11.72 43.35 -46.27
C SER A 5 11.75 42.87 -47.72
N ALA A 6 11.62 41.55 -47.97
CA ALA A 6 10.91 41.04 -49.15
C ALA A 6 10.41 39.60 -48.94
N SER A 7 9.17 39.39 -49.35
CA SER A 7 8.29 38.23 -49.26
C SER A 7 8.50 37.17 -50.35
N SER A 8 8.15 35.91 -50.08
CA SER A 8 7.50 34.94 -50.99
C SER A 8 7.21 33.65 -50.21
N GLY A 9 6.08 32.94 -50.33
CA GLY A 9 4.94 33.07 -51.23
C GLY A 9 3.75 32.29 -50.66
N SER A 10 2.55 32.76 -51.01
CA SER A 10 1.27 32.14 -50.74
C SER A 10 1.06 30.93 -51.67
N GLY A 11 0.57 29.82 -51.12
CA GLY A 11 0.26 28.59 -51.85
C GLY A 11 -0.91 27.87 -51.19
N THR A 12 -2.10 28.24 -51.62
CA THR A 12 -3.43 27.74 -51.22
C THR A 12 -3.66 26.31 -51.70
N ILE A 13 -3.91 25.32 -50.82
CA ILE A 13 -4.66 24.09 -51.18
C ILE A 13 -5.44 23.53 -49.95
N ALA A 14 -6.75 23.31 -50.18
CA ALA A 14 -7.72 22.48 -49.44
C ALA A 14 -8.14 22.97 -48.04
N SER A 15 -9.28 23.66 -47.82
CA SER A 15 -10.66 23.41 -48.28
C SER A 15 -11.11 21.94 -48.22
N TYR A 16 -11.07 21.36 -47.02
CA TYR A 16 -12.03 20.32 -46.60
C TYR A 16 -12.08 20.25 -45.06
N ALA A 17 -12.43 21.35 -44.40
CA ALA A 17 -12.92 21.29 -43.03
C ALA A 17 -14.31 20.62 -43.06
N LYS A 18 -14.31 19.29 -43.02
CA LYS A 18 -15.53 18.51 -42.75
C LYS A 18 -16.17 19.11 -41.50
N LYS A 19 -17.39 19.59 -41.65
CA LYS A 19 -18.36 19.78 -40.57
C LYS A 19 -18.42 18.49 -39.76
N ILE A 20 -17.62 18.40 -38.71
CA ILE A 20 -17.85 17.47 -37.62
C ILE A 20 -18.90 18.19 -36.77
N ASN A 21 -20.17 17.85 -36.98
CA ASN A 21 -21.14 17.96 -35.90
C ASN A 21 -20.52 17.22 -34.72
N PRO A 22 -20.21 17.87 -33.58
CA PRO A 22 -20.09 17.10 -32.37
C PRO A 22 -21.51 16.61 -32.12
N THR A 23 -21.80 15.36 -32.50
CA THR A 23 -22.89 14.63 -31.86
C THR A 23 -22.56 14.69 -30.38
N LYS A 24 -23.22 15.62 -29.66
CA LYS A 24 -23.02 15.86 -28.23
C LYS A 24 -23.14 14.49 -27.58
N ARG A 25 -22.03 13.97 -27.07
CA ARG A 25 -22.12 12.77 -26.24
C ARG A 25 -23.03 13.15 -25.06
N PRO A 26 -23.90 12.24 -24.61
CA PRO A 26 -24.56 12.44 -23.35
C PRO A 26 -23.51 12.72 -22.29
N ASP A 27 -23.72 13.81 -21.55
CA ASP A 27 -22.74 14.35 -20.63
C ASP A 27 -23.14 13.92 -19.22
N VAL A 28 -22.25 13.19 -18.56
CA VAL A 28 -22.39 12.81 -17.15
C VAL A 28 -21.29 13.52 -16.41
N GLU A 29 -21.68 14.53 -15.66
CA GLU A 29 -20.78 15.34 -14.86
C GLU A 29 -20.97 15.00 -13.38
N ILE A 30 -19.88 14.75 -12.68
CA ILE A 30 -19.88 14.41 -11.26
C ILE A 30 -19.22 15.57 -10.52
N HIS A 31 -20.02 16.28 -9.75
CA HIS A 31 -19.58 17.38 -8.89
C HIS A 31 -19.46 16.87 -7.46
N LEU A 32 -18.29 17.05 -6.83
CA LEU A 32 -18.10 16.79 -5.40
C LEU A 32 -18.04 18.12 -4.65
N ASP A 33 -18.70 18.15 -3.50
CA ASP A 33 -18.71 19.31 -2.62
C ASP A 33 -17.30 19.51 -2.01
N ASP A 34 -16.87 20.78 -1.93
CA ASP A 34 -15.56 21.21 -1.40
C ASP A 34 -14.35 20.49 -2.01
N HIS A 35 -14.47 19.97 -3.23
CA HIS A 35 -13.39 19.29 -3.94
C HIS A 35 -12.54 20.28 -4.75
N HIS A 36 -11.23 20.11 -4.69
CA HIS A 36 -10.28 20.77 -5.57
C HIS A 36 -9.27 19.72 -6.06
N ASP A 37 -8.65 19.99 -7.20
CA ASP A 37 -7.65 19.09 -7.77
C ASP A 37 -6.48 18.92 -6.80
N GLY A 38 -6.10 17.67 -6.52
CA GLY A 38 -5.08 17.30 -5.54
C GLY A 38 -5.58 17.17 -4.09
N LYS A 39 -6.87 17.36 -3.82
CA LYS A 39 -7.45 17.06 -2.50
C LYS A 39 -7.31 15.57 -2.19
N THR A 40 -6.65 15.27 -1.07
CA THR A 40 -6.53 13.91 -0.54
C THR A 40 -7.61 13.68 0.51
N TYR A 41 -8.34 12.58 0.35
CA TYR A 41 -9.32 12.09 1.31
C TYR A 41 -8.73 10.95 2.13
N THR A 42 -9.29 10.70 3.30
CA THR A 42 -8.89 9.62 4.20
C THR A 42 -10.10 8.88 4.76
N THR A 43 -9.84 7.85 5.55
CA THR A 43 -10.89 7.04 6.18
C THR A 43 -11.89 7.92 6.93
N PHE A 44 -13.18 7.60 6.79
CA PHE A 44 -14.33 8.32 7.34
C PHE A 44 -14.64 9.70 6.74
N ASP A 45 -13.88 10.18 5.76
CA ASP A 45 -14.28 11.39 5.04
C ASP A 45 -15.58 11.12 4.27
N ALA A 46 -16.49 12.10 4.32
CA ALA A 46 -17.71 12.12 3.54
C ALA A 46 -17.44 12.66 2.13
N LEU A 47 -17.94 11.94 1.14
CA LEU A 47 -17.90 12.25 -0.29
C LEU A 47 -19.33 12.58 -0.72
N SER A 48 -19.74 13.82 -0.49
CA SER A 48 -21.04 14.35 -0.90
C SER A 48 -20.92 15.11 -2.21
N GLY A 49 -21.99 15.07 -3.01
CA GLY A 49 -22.05 15.77 -4.27
C GLY A 49 -23.22 15.33 -5.15
N ASN A 50 -23.19 15.76 -6.40
CA ASN A 50 -24.29 15.55 -7.35
C ASN A 50 -23.77 14.97 -8.68
N ALA A 51 -24.50 13.98 -9.20
CA ALA A 51 -24.32 13.49 -10.57
C ALA A 51 -25.36 14.16 -11.49
N SER A 52 -24.87 14.95 -12.44
CA SER A 52 -25.67 15.64 -13.45
C SER A 52 -25.63 14.84 -14.75
N ILE A 53 -26.80 14.42 -15.22
CA ILE A 53 -26.95 13.56 -16.40
C ILE A 53 -27.75 14.32 -17.46
N THR A 54 -27.15 14.56 -18.62
CA THR A 54 -27.80 15.26 -19.73
C THR A 54 -27.84 14.37 -20.97
N ALA A 55 -29.05 14.06 -21.45
CA ALA A 55 -29.23 13.26 -22.66
C ALA A 55 -29.24 14.16 -23.92
N PRO A 56 -28.52 13.82 -25.00
CA PRO A 56 -28.51 14.62 -26.23
C PRO A 56 -29.77 14.40 -27.07
N HIS A 57 -30.43 13.27 -26.88
CA HIS A 57 -31.63 12.81 -27.55
C HIS A 57 -32.50 12.06 -26.54
N ASP A 58 -33.80 11.98 -26.79
CA ASP A 58 -34.73 11.22 -25.96
C ASP A 58 -34.27 9.76 -25.88
N ALA A 59 -33.96 9.31 -24.67
CA ALA A 59 -33.46 7.96 -24.43
C ALA A 59 -34.22 7.31 -23.28
N GLN A 60 -34.84 6.17 -23.57
CA GLN A 60 -35.44 5.33 -22.53
C GLN A 60 -34.34 4.59 -21.75
N PHE A 61 -34.47 4.57 -20.43
CA PHE A 61 -33.53 3.91 -19.53
C PHE A 61 -34.26 3.22 -18.38
N ASP A 62 -33.57 2.29 -17.71
CA ASP A 62 -34.17 1.42 -16.69
C ASP A 62 -33.54 1.60 -15.30
N GLU A 63 -32.29 2.05 -15.21
CA GLU A 63 -31.65 2.27 -13.92
C GLU A 63 -30.58 3.36 -14.04
N ILE A 64 -30.43 4.16 -12.99
CA ILE A 64 -29.28 5.03 -12.79
C ILE A 64 -28.50 4.49 -11.61
N GLN A 65 -27.21 4.26 -11.82
CA GLN A 65 -26.32 3.67 -10.84
C GLN A 65 -25.16 4.63 -10.55
N ILE A 66 -25.10 5.12 -9.30
CA ILE A 66 -23.97 5.92 -8.80
C ILE A 66 -23.19 5.06 -7.82
N THR A 67 -21.88 4.90 -8.04
CA THR A 67 -21.03 4.03 -7.23
C THR A 67 -19.71 4.67 -6.84
N LEU A 68 -19.23 4.38 -5.63
CA LEU A 68 -17.84 4.56 -5.25
C LEU A 68 -17.11 3.23 -5.48
N GLU A 69 -16.14 3.22 -6.38
CA GLU A 69 -15.34 2.03 -6.70
C GLU A 69 -13.86 2.24 -6.35
N GLY A 70 -13.25 1.19 -5.81
CA GLY A 70 -11.82 1.07 -5.61
C GLY A 70 -11.28 -0.13 -6.39
N VAL A 71 -10.31 0.12 -7.27
CA VAL A 71 -9.78 -0.89 -8.20
C VAL A 71 -8.26 -0.89 -8.18
N THR A 72 -7.67 -2.07 -7.98
CA THR A 72 -6.25 -2.33 -8.22
C THR A 72 -6.08 -2.93 -9.61
N ARG A 73 -5.17 -2.37 -10.40
CA ARG A 73 -4.78 -2.87 -11.72
C ARG A 73 -3.30 -3.19 -11.69
N THR A 74 -2.96 -4.40 -12.13
CA THR A 74 -1.57 -4.83 -12.29
C THR A 74 -1.35 -5.43 -13.67
N TYR A 75 -0.13 -5.35 -14.16
CA TYR A 75 0.28 -6.14 -15.31
C TYR A 75 1.71 -6.64 -15.15
N VAL A 76 1.98 -7.78 -15.78
CA VAL A 76 3.28 -8.44 -15.78
C VAL A 76 3.62 -8.75 -17.22
N ASP A 77 4.82 -8.32 -17.64
CA ASP A 77 5.36 -8.64 -18.95
C ASP A 77 6.19 -9.94 -18.87
N ASN A 78 5.80 -10.95 -19.65
CA ASN A 78 6.47 -12.23 -19.80
C ASN A 78 7.27 -12.23 -21.11
N ILE A 79 8.59 -12.31 -20.99
CA ILE A 79 9.49 -12.47 -22.14
C ILE A 79 9.58 -13.96 -22.45
N THR A 80 9.00 -14.38 -23.56
CA THR A 80 9.14 -15.75 -24.06
C THR A 80 10.40 -15.88 -24.91
N GLN A 81 10.94 -17.11 -25.03
CA GLN A 81 12.18 -17.40 -25.78
C GLN A 81 12.09 -17.05 -27.28
N SER A 82 10.91 -16.71 -27.82
CA SER A 82 10.70 -16.35 -29.24
C SER A 82 10.64 -14.83 -29.49
N SER A 83 11.18 -14.00 -28.60
CA SER A 83 11.18 -12.53 -28.70
C SER A 83 9.79 -11.87 -28.70
N ALA A 84 8.72 -12.61 -28.44
CA ALA A 84 7.38 -12.07 -28.24
C ALA A 84 7.16 -11.74 -26.76
N THR A 85 6.90 -10.47 -26.45
CA THR A 85 6.51 -10.02 -25.12
C THR A 85 5.01 -10.24 -24.95
N SER A 86 4.63 -11.20 -24.11
CA SER A 86 3.23 -11.41 -23.73
C SER A 86 2.95 -10.63 -22.45
N ARG A 87 1.84 -9.87 -22.41
CA ARG A 87 1.44 -9.10 -21.24
C ARG A 87 0.23 -9.76 -20.60
N THR A 88 0.34 -10.06 -19.32
CA THR A 88 -0.76 -10.57 -18.51
C THR A 88 -1.24 -9.46 -17.58
N THR A 89 -2.54 -9.16 -17.59
CA THR A 89 -3.14 -8.14 -16.74
C THR A 89 -4.03 -8.78 -15.68
N ALA A 90 -4.14 -8.14 -14.51
CA ALA A 90 -5.13 -8.48 -13.51
C ALA A 90 -5.81 -7.21 -12.97
N ILE A 91 -7.11 -7.33 -12.73
CA ILE A 91 -7.94 -6.28 -12.16
C ILE A 91 -8.63 -6.85 -10.93
N HIS A 92 -8.49 -6.17 -9.79
CA HIS A 92 -9.18 -6.52 -8.56
C HIS A 92 -9.97 -5.30 -8.09
N ARG A 93 -11.30 -5.38 -8.21
CA ARG A 93 -12.21 -4.41 -7.62
C ARG A 93 -12.44 -4.78 -6.16
N PHE A 94 -11.77 -4.08 -5.27
CA PHE A 94 -11.76 -4.37 -3.83
C PHE A 94 -12.84 -3.57 -3.07
N LEU A 95 -13.34 -2.47 -3.64
CA LEU A 95 -14.40 -1.64 -3.07
C LEU A 95 -15.46 -1.36 -4.14
N LYS A 96 -16.75 -1.53 -3.77
CA LYS A 96 -17.89 -1.07 -4.55
C LYS A 96 -19.02 -0.71 -3.58
N LEU A 97 -19.29 0.58 -3.42
CA LEU A 97 -20.47 1.07 -2.70
C LEU A 97 -21.47 1.62 -3.71
N ILE A 98 -22.75 1.30 -3.55
CA ILE A 98 -23.82 1.72 -4.45
C ILE A 98 -24.71 2.72 -3.72
N MET A 99 -24.97 3.88 -4.33
CA MET A 99 -25.90 4.86 -3.79
C MET A 99 -27.34 4.45 -4.17
N PRO A 100 -28.22 4.14 -3.22
CA PRO A 100 -29.62 3.84 -3.52
C PRO A 100 -30.36 5.09 -4.00
N ILE A 101 -30.96 5.02 -5.19
CA ILE A 101 -31.81 6.08 -5.76
C ILE A 101 -33.27 5.66 -5.65
N ARG A 102 -34.11 6.49 -5.03
CA ARG A 102 -35.55 6.21 -4.89
C ARG A 102 -36.25 6.27 -6.24
N GLU A 103 -37.21 5.38 -6.44
CA GLU A 103 -38.03 5.33 -7.67
C GLU A 103 -38.71 6.68 -7.98
N ALA A 104 -39.15 7.41 -6.94
CA ALA A 104 -39.78 8.72 -7.08
C ALA A 104 -38.84 9.82 -7.62
N ALA A 105 -37.52 9.61 -7.59
CA ALA A 105 -36.54 10.55 -8.14
C ALA A 105 -36.35 10.38 -9.66
N TYR A 106 -36.87 9.29 -10.24
CA TYR A 106 -36.78 9.06 -11.67
C TYR A 106 -37.82 9.91 -12.43
N PRO A 107 -37.47 10.43 -13.63
CA PRO A 107 -38.47 11.01 -14.53
C PRO A 107 -39.55 9.97 -14.87
N GLN A 108 -40.80 10.44 -14.95
CA GLN A 108 -41.94 9.64 -15.39
C GLN A 108 -42.50 10.23 -16.70
N PRO A 109 -42.61 9.44 -17.77
CA PRO A 109 -42.06 8.08 -17.94
C PRO A 109 -40.52 8.07 -17.90
N ARG A 110 -39.89 6.89 -17.75
CA ARG A 110 -38.43 6.69 -17.67
C ARG A 110 -37.71 6.99 -18.99
N ILE A 111 -37.81 8.24 -19.42
CA ILE A 111 -37.27 8.79 -20.65
C ILE A 111 -36.45 10.01 -20.26
N ALA A 112 -35.16 9.98 -20.59
CA ALA A 112 -34.30 11.13 -20.45
C ALA A 112 -34.52 12.05 -21.66
N GLU A 113 -35.36 13.07 -21.47
CA GLU A 113 -35.66 14.11 -22.47
C GLU A 113 -34.39 14.81 -22.98
N ALA A 114 -34.35 15.06 -24.30
CA ALA A 114 -33.23 15.71 -24.96
C ALA A 114 -32.95 17.12 -24.41
N GLY A 115 -31.70 17.37 -24.04
CA GLY A 115 -31.24 18.67 -23.55
C GLY A 115 -31.62 18.98 -22.09
N LYS A 116 -32.37 18.10 -21.42
CA LYS A 116 -32.71 18.24 -20.01
C LYS A 116 -31.67 17.58 -19.13
N THR A 117 -31.29 18.26 -18.06
CA THR A 117 -30.32 17.77 -17.08
C THR A 117 -31.05 17.24 -15.85
N TYR A 118 -30.77 15.99 -15.50
CA TYR A 118 -31.26 15.34 -14.29
C TYR A 118 -30.15 15.29 -13.24
N ILE A 119 -30.47 15.65 -12.01
CA ILE A 119 -29.48 15.78 -10.93
C ILE A 119 -29.80 14.76 -9.84
N PHE A 120 -28.82 13.91 -9.53
CA PHE A 120 -28.94 12.88 -8.51
C PHE A 120 -27.89 13.10 -7.42
N PRO A 121 -28.30 13.44 -6.19
CA PRO A 121 -27.37 13.60 -5.08
C PRO A 121 -26.83 12.24 -4.63
N PHE A 122 -25.57 12.20 -4.21
CA PHE A 122 -24.93 11.06 -3.59
C PHE A 122 -24.18 11.47 -2.34
N ASN A 123 -24.04 10.52 -1.41
CA ASN A 123 -23.18 10.67 -0.25
C ASN A 123 -22.55 9.31 0.07
N PHE A 124 -21.23 9.23 -0.04
CA PHE A 124 -20.46 8.07 0.39
C PHE A 124 -19.60 8.43 1.59
N VAL A 125 -19.33 7.45 2.46
CA VAL A 125 -18.32 7.59 3.51
C VAL A 125 -17.23 6.58 3.23
N ILE A 126 -15.97 7.01 3.26
CA ILE A 126 -14.83 6.11 3.06
C ILE A 126 -14.77 5.13 4.25
N PRO A 127 -14.93 3.82 4.02
CA PRO A 127 -14.97 2.86 5.12
C PRO A 127 -13.59 2.66 5.73
N GLU A 128 -13.54 2.17 6.97
CA GLU A 128 -12.30 1.77 7.63
C GLU A 128 -11.75 0.45 7.09
N GLN A 129 -12.64 -0.51 6.82
CA GLN A 129 -12.28 -1.83 6.34
C GLN A 129 -13.17 -2.23 5.15
N LEU A 130 -12.62 -3.09 4.32
CA LEU A 130 -13.32 -3.72 3.22
C LEU A 130 -14.21 -4.85 3.73
N LEU A 131 -15.24 -5.19 2.95
CA LEU A 131 -16.07 -6.35 3.26
C LEU A 131 -15.23 -7.63 3.16
N PRO A 132 -15.48 -8.65 3.99
CA PRO A 132 -14.77 -9.92 3.93
C PRO A 132 -14.76 -10.58 2.54
N THR A 133 -15.80 -10.30 1.75
CA THR A 133 -15.94 -10.76 0.36
C THR A 133 -14.93 -10.12 -0.60
N SER A 134 -14.32 -8.99 -0.26
CA SER A 134 -13.28 -8.34 -1.07
C SER A 134 -12.00 -9.19 -1.20
N CYS A 135 -11.74 -10.09 -0.24
CA CYS A 135 -10.65 -11.06 -0.24
C CYS A 135 -11.21 -12.47 0.03
N SER A 136 -11.60 -13.18 -1.03
CA SER A 136 -12.22 -14.51 -0.94
C SER A 136 -11.27 -15.67 -1.25
N HIS A 137 -9.99 -15.39 -1.53
CA HIS A 137 -8.99 -16.43 -1.77
C HIS A 137 -8.43 -16.98 -0.45
N THR A 138 -7.79 -18.14 -0.52
CA THR A 138 -7.11 -18.74 0.63
C THR A 138 -5.84 -17.97 0.97
N CYS A 139 -5.65 -17.64 2.24
CA CYS A 139 -4.45 -17.02 2.80
C CYS A 139 -3.71 -18.04 3.68
N ASP A 140 -2.39 -17.91 3.78
CA ASP A 140 -1.56 -18.80 4.59
C ASP A 140 -1.70 -18.49 6.10
N ALA A 141 -2.12 -17.28 6.45
CA ALA A 141 -2.36 -16.84 7.83
C ALA A 141 -3.43 -15.74 7.92
N ASP A 142 -4.12 -15.66 9.06
CA ASP A 142 -5.22 -14.72 9.28
C ASP A 142 -4.78 -13.26 9.17
N HIS A 143 -3.59 -12.91 9.67
CA HIS A 143 -3.06 -11.55 9.58
C HIS A 143 -2.85 -11.08 8.13
N VAL A 144 -2.63 -12.00 7.19
CA VAL A 144 -2.55 -11.69 5.75
C VAL A 144 -3.93 -11.32 5.22
N HIS A 145 -4.95 -12.12 5.57
CA HIS A 145 -6.34 -11.83 5.22
C HIS A 145 -6.81 -10.49 5.80
N MET A 146 -6.49 -10.22 7.06
CA MET A 146 -6.80 -8.94 7.71
C MET A 146 -6.13 -7.74 7.03
N ALA A 147 -4.89 -7.89 6.58
CA ALA A 147 -4.22 -6.85 5.81
C ALA A 147 -4.87 -6.64 4.44
N HIS A 148 -5.29 -7.72 3.76
CA HIS A 148 -5.99 -7.65 2.47
C HIS A 148 -7.36 -6.97 2.54
N LEU A 149 -7.96 -6.93 3.74
CA LEU A 149 -9.22 -6.24 4.01
C LEU A 149 -9.03 -4.78 4.44
N GLN A 150 -7.79 -4.27 4.52
CA GLN A 150 -7.56 -2.84 4.65
C GLN A 150 -7.67 -2.15 3.29
N LEU A 151 -8.08 -0.88 3.28
CA LEU A 151 -8.08 -0.10 2.05
C LEU A 151 -6.63 0.14 1.59
N PRO A 152 -6.27 -0.17 0.33
CA PRO A 152 -4.98 0.23 -0.20
C PRO A 152 -4.97 1.74 -0.52
N PRO A 153 -3.88 2.48 -0.28
CA PRO A 153 -3.77 3.88 -0.69
C PRO A 153 -3.83 4.04 -2.21
N SER A 154 -4.36 5.17 -2.68
CA SER A 154 -4.21 5.61 -4.07
C SER A 154 -2.73 5.59 -4.46
N MET A 155 -2.43 4.94 -5.60
CA MET A 155 -1.05 4.63 -6.00
C MET A 155 -0.95 4.55 -7.52
N GLY A 156 0.06 5.16 -8.12
CA GLY A 156 0.40 5.06 -9.54
C GLY A 156 -0.52 5.82 -10.50
N ASP A 157 -1.43 6.66 -9.98
CA ASP A 157 -2.32 7.50 -10.79
C ASP A 157 -1.88 8.97 -10.81
N ARG A 158 -1.32 9.40 -11.96
CA ARG A 158 -0.84 10.77 -12.17
C ARG A 158 -1.95 11.78 -12.43
N GLU A 159 -3.17 11.33 -12.71
CA GLU A 159 -4.31 12.24 -12.87
C GLU A 159 -4.84 12.72 -11.51
N ALA A 160 -4.71 11.88 -10.48
CA ALA A 160 -5.12 12.22 -9.12
C ALA A 160 -4.06 13.04 -8.36
N SER A 161 -2.79 12.94 -8.75
CA SER A 161 -1.68 13.58 -8.07
C SER A 161 -0.57 14.04 -9.03
N ILE A 162 -0.08 15.25 -8.80
CA ILE A 162 1.01 15.87 -9.59
C ILE A 162 2.40 15.35 -9.15
N LEU A 163 2.57 15.01 -7.88
CA LEU A 163 3.87 14.55 -7.36
C LEU A 163 4.05 13.04 -7.54
N ASP A 164 5.30 12.63 -7.72
CA ASP A 164 5.71 11.24 -7.88
C ASP A 164 5.60 10.47 -6.55
N ASP A 165 4.85 9.37 -6.57
CA ASP A 165 4.60 8.47 -5.45
C ASP A 165 5.52 7.24 -5.45
N LEU A 166 6.54 7.24 -6.31
CA LEU A 166 7.54 6.18 -6.47
C LEU A 166 6.93 4.86 -6.95
N SER A 167 5.76 4.90 -7.60
CA SER A 167 5.08 3.71 -8.11
C SER A 167 5.58 3.25 -9.46
N PRO A 168 5.70 1.93 -9.68
CA PRO A 168 5.92 1.40 -11.01
C PRO A 168 4.66 1.60 -11.87
N GLU A 169 4.84 1.72 -13.18
CA GLU A 169 3.72 1.76 -14.14
C GLU A 169 2.83 0.51 -14.06
N MET A 170 3.44 -0.62 -13.71
CA MET A 170 2.89 -1.97 -13.60
C MET A 170 1.80 -2.14 -12.54
N SER A 171 1.65 -1.19 -11.61
CA SER A 171 0.73 -1.30 -10.48
C SER A 171 0.04 0.03 -10.20
N LYS A 172 -1.29 0.01 -10.24
CA LYS A 172 -2.12 1.20 -9.98
C LYS A 172 -3.27 0.85 -9.04
N VAL A 173 -3.53 1.72 -8.06
CA VAL A 173 -4.67 1.67 -7.15
C VAL A 173 -5.45 2.96 -7.36
N GLN A 174 -6.69 2.83 -7.82
CA GLN A 174 -7.52 3.95 -8.23
C GLN A 174 -8.86 3.91 -7.52
N TYR A 175 -9.33 5.07 -7.09
CA TYR A 175 -10.65 5.29 -6.55
C TYR A 175 -11.41 6.23 -7.47
N SER A 176 -12.69 5.93 -7.72
CA SER A 176 -13.55 6.83 -8.50
C SER A 176 -15.00 6.75 -8.06
N ILE A 177 -15.68 7.89 -8.18
CA ILE A 177 -17.14 7.93 -8.21
C ILE A 177 -17.56 7.77 -9.66
N ASN A 178 -18.46 6.84 -9.95
CA ASN A 178 -18.94 6.54 -11.29
C ASN A 178 -20.45 6.70 -11.32
N ALA A 179 -20.98 7.32 -12.37
CA ALA A 179 -22.40 7.45 -12.62
C ALA A 179 -22.73 6.82 -13.98
N LYS A 180 -23.66 5.87 -13.99
CA LYS A 180 -24.03 5.05 -15.15
C LYS A 180 -25.53 5.11 -15.38
N VAL A 181 -25.93 5.29 -16.64
CA VAL A 181 -27.32 5.14 -17.08
C VAL A 181 -27.44 3.81 -17.79
N ILE A 182 -28.28 2.93 -17.26
CA ILE A 182 -28.39 1.54 -17.69
C ILE A 182 -29.73 1.30 -18.37
N LYS A 183 -29.69 0.56 -19.49
CA LYS A 183 -30.85 -0.05 -20.13
C LYS A 183 -30.69 -1.57 -20.12
N HIS A 184 -31.68 -2.28 -19.59
CA HIS A 184 -31.77 -3.73 -19.63
C HIS A 184 -32.38 -4.14 -20.98
N ALA A 185 -31.59 -4.86 -21.77
CA ALA A 185 -32.10 -5.44 -23.01
C ALA A 185 -32.92 -6.70 -22.70
N GLU A 186 -34.14 -6.80 -23.22
CA GLU A 186 -35.06 -7.93 -22.98
C GLU A 186 -34.45 -9.30 -23.33
N PHE A 187 -33.56 -9.36 -24.33
CA PHE A 187 -32.97 -10.61 -24.83
C PHE A 187 -31.49 -10.80 -24.44
N SER A 188 -30.86 -9.80 -23.83
CA SER A 188 -29.42 -9.82 -23.53
C SER A 188 -29.20 -9.89 -22.02
N ARG A 189 -28.42 -10.88 -21.56
CA ARG A 189 -28.07 -11.02 -20.13
C ARG A 189 -27.20 -9.89 -19.58
N LYS A 190 -26.63 -9.01 -20.43
CA LYS A 190 -25.80 -7.90 -19.98
C LYS A 190 -26.56 -6.57 -20.10
N PRO A 191 -26.59 -5.75 -19.03
CA PRO A 191 -27.09 -4.39 -19.11
C PRO A 191 -26.25 -3.57 -20.11
N ILE A 192 -26.92 -2.70 -20.88
CA ILE A 192 -26.27 -1.76 -21.78
C ILE A 192 -26.10 -0.44 -21.04
N SER A 193 -24.85 0.02 -20.89
CA SER A 193 -24.57 1.37 -20.40
C SER A 193 -24.81 2.36 -21.54
N LEU A 194 -25.83 3.20 -21.40
CA LEU A 194 -26.13 4.27 -22.36
C LEU A 194 -25.13 5.41 -22.22
N VAL A 195 -24.74 5.71 -20.98
CA VAL A 195 -23.83 6.80 -20.62
C VAL A 195 -23.06 6.43 -19.35
N GLU A 196 -21.79 6.81 -19.29
CA GLU A 196 -20.94 6.67 -18.11
C GLU A 196 -20.10 7.94 -17.90
N GLY A 197 -20.07 8.43 -16.68
CA GLY A 197 -19.14 9.46 -16.22
C GLY A 197 -18.40 8.97 -14.98
N SER A 198 -17.16 9.45 -14.80
CA SER A 198 -16.32 9.07 -13.66
C SER A 198 -15.49 10.25 -13.16
N LYS A 199 -15.37 10.39 -11.84
CA LYS A 199 -14.50 11.35 -11.17
C LYS A 199 -13.53 10.60 -10.25
N LYS A 200 -12.23 10.69 -10.55
CA LYS A 200 -11.17 10.04 -9.79
C LYS A 200 -10.88 10.78 -8.49
N LEU A 201 -10.48 10.03 -7.47
CA LEU A 201 -10.18 10.51 -6.13
C LEU A 201 -8.79 10.06 -5.67
N GLN A 202 -8.13 10.92 -4.89
CA GLN A 202 -6.93 10.56 -4.15
C GLN A 202 -7.33 10.20 -2.72
N ILE A 203 -7.15 8.93 -2.34
CA ILE A 203 -7.49 8.42 -1.00
C ILE A 203 -6.22 7.86 -0.35
N ILE A 204 -5.83 8.43 0.78
CA ILE A 204 -4.79 7.89 1.66
C ILE A 204 -5.50 7.45 2.96
N PRO A 205 -5.82 6.15 3.10
CA PRO A 205 -6.57 5.65 4.24
C PRO A 205 -5.76 5.82 5.53
N MET A 206 -6.45 5.84 6.66
CA MET A 206 -5.83 5.78 7.98
C MET A 206 -5.24 4.39 8.20
N VAL A 207 -3.96 4.33 8.59
CA VAL A 207 -3.24 3.08 8.85
C VAL A 207 -2.49 3.22 10.16
N ALA A 208 -2.82 2.38 11.13
CA ALA A 208 -2.13 2.33 12.41
C ALA A 208 -0.72 1.75 12.28
N GLU A 209 0.17 2.14 13.20
CA GLU A 209 1.46 1.47 13.36
C GLU A 209 1.24 0.00 13.74
N ALA A 210 1.93 -0.90 13.02
CA ALA A 210 1.87 -2.32 13.29
C ALA A 210 3.02 -2.72 14.24
N PRO A 211 2.89 -3.85 14.95
CA PRO A 211 3.99 -4.36 15.76
C PRO A 211 5.27 -4.60 14.94
N PRO A 212 6.46 -4.55 15.57
CA PRO A 212 7.72 -4.87 14.90
C PRO A 212 7.66 -6.23 14.20
N MET A 213 8.22 -6.30 12.99
CA MET A 213 8.18 -7.50 12.15
C MET A 213 9.03 -8.62 12.76
N SER A 214 8.55 -9.87 12.71
CA SER A 214 9.39 -11.02 13.04
C SER A 214 10.36 -11.31 11.89
N ILE A 215 11.61 -10.83 11.98
CA ILE A 215 12.62 -11.09 10.94
C ILE A 215 13.15 -12.51 11.09
N SER A 216 12.82 -13.37 10.13
CA SER A 216 13.29 -14.76 10.11
C SER A 216 14.72 -14.88 9.57
N ALA A 217 15.40 -15.99 9.88
CA ALA A 217 16.76 -16.23 9.39
C ALA A 217 16.87 -16.32 7.85
N ASN A 218 15.75 -16.60 7.16
CA ASN A 218 15.67 -16.69 5.69
C ASN A 218 15.50 -15.32 5.02
N GLU A 219 15.04 -14.30 5.77
CA GLU A 219 14.85 -12.92 5.29
C GLU A 219 16.12 -12.06 5.34
N LYS A 220 17.29 -12.68 5.57
CA LYS A 220 18.60 -11.99 5.57
C LYS A 220 18.90 -11.23 4.28
N ASN A 221 18.24 -11.57 3.18
CA ASN A 221 18.37 -10.87 1.90
C ASN A 221 17.53 -9.58 1.82
N ASP A 222 16.54 -9.43 2.71
CA ASP A 222 15.60 -8.32 2.76
C ASP A 222 15.95 -7.34 3.89
N TYR A 223 16.26 -7.88 5.07
CA TYR A 223 16.62 -7.09 6.23
C TYR A 223 17.92 -7.57 6.86
N LEU A 224 18.75 -6.62 7.27
CA LEU A 224 20.03 -6.86 7.93
C LEU A 224 20.20 -5.87 9.08
N LEU A 225 19.76 -6.28 10.26
CA LEU A 225 19.81 -5.47 11.48
C LEU A 225 21.20 -5.41 12.11
N SER A 226 22.03 -6.44 11.92
CA SER A 226 23.37 -6.51 12.51
C SER A 226 24.38 -7.11 11.54
N LYS A 227 25.54 -6.48 11.46
CA LYS A 227 26.66 -6.94 10.64
C LYS A 227 27.96 -6.77 11.40
N THR A 228 28.75 -7.84 11.41
CA THR A 228 30.07 -7.83 12.03
C THR A 228 31.17 -7.92 11.00
N LYS A 229 32.22 -7.12 11.15
CA LYS A 229 33.36 -7.04 10.22
C LYS A 229 34.68 -7.04 10.97
N SER A 230 35.65 -7.81 10.48
CA SER A 230 37.01 -7.82 11.01
C SER A 230 37.83 -6.69 10.37
N LEU A 231 38.50 -5.89 11.19
CA LEU A 231 39.33 -4.76 10.78
C LEU A 231 40.81 -5.12 10.85
N ARG A 232 41.61 -4.54 9.95
CA ARG A 232 43.08 -4.70 9.93
C ARG A 232 43.76 -3.40 10.34
N LYS A 233 44.90 -3.49 11.01
CA LYS A 233 45.69 -2.31 11.41
C LYS A 233 46.37 -1.66 10.20
N GLY A 234 46.68 -2.45 9.16
CA GLY A 234 47.44 -2.07 7.98
C GLY A 234 47.45 -3.23 6.96
N ILE A 235 47.93 -3.00 5.73
CA ILE A 235 48.08 -4.08 4.72
C ILE A 235 49.06 -5.16 5.23
N PHE A 236 50.08 -4.75 6.00
CA PHE A 236 51.11 -5.62 6.54
C PHE A 236 51.10 -5.75 8.09
N SER A 237 50.28 -4.98 8.83
CA SER A 237 50.40 -4.84 10.30
C SER A 237 49.38 -5.63 11.16
N GLY A 238 48.84 -6.73 10.63
CA GLY A 238 47.98 -7.64 11.41
C GLY A 238 46.54 -7.14 11.63
N LYS A 239 45.75 -7.82 12.49
CA LYS A 239 44.33 -7.49 12.72
C LYS A 239 44.18 -6.43 13.82
N LEU A 240 43.27 -5.47 13.60
CA LEU A 240 42.94 -4.42 14.57
C LEU A 240 41.93 -4.91 15.61
N GLY A 241 40.94 -5.66 15.15
CA GLY A 241 39.83 -6.13 15.97
C GLY A 241 38.60 -6.43 15.12
N LYS A 242 37.46 -6.55 15.78
CA LYS A 242 36.17 -6.85 15.16
C LYS A 242 35.19 -5.75 15.52
N ILE A 243 34.49 -5.20 14.53
CA ILE A 243 33.43 -4.21 14.75
C ILE A 243 32.08 -4.81 14.37
N THR A 244 31.15 -4.78 15.31
CA THR A 244 29.74 -5.12 15.10
C THR A 244 28.96 -3.82 15.04
N VAL A 245 28.21 -3.66 13.95
CA VAL A 245 27.27 -2.55 13.76
C VAL A 245 25.88 -3.18 13.78
N SER A 246 25.01 -2.70 14.64
CA SER A 246 23.65 -3.19 14.79
C SER A 246 22.67 -2.05 14.98
N ALA A 247 21.43 -2.23 14.56
CA ALA A 247 20.34 -1.32 14.86
C ALA A 247 19.05 -2.12 15.07
N ASP A 248 18.15 -1.58 15.89
CA ASP A 248 16.84 -2.16 16.10
C ASP A 248 15.88 -1.72 14.97
N GLN A 249 14.72 -2.34 14.88
CA GLN A 249 13.68 -1.85 13.97
C GLN A 249 13.25 -0.45 14.39
N THR A 250 13.07 0.43 13.42
CA THR A 250 12.66 1.82 13.67
C THR A 250 11.16 1.87 13.94
N GLY A 251 10.73 2.80 14.79
CA GLY A 251 9.31 3.14 14.89
C GLY A 251 8.76 3.64 13.54
N ALA A 252 7.47 3.46 13.31
CA ALA A 252 6.83 3.87 12.06
C ALA A 252 6.95 5.38 11.81
N ILE A 253 7.03 5.76 10.54
CA ILE A 253 6.82 7.14 10.15
C ILE A 253 5.33 7.34 9.91
N VAL A 254 4.70 8.18 10.73
CA VAL A 254 3.27 8.48 10.58
C VAL A 254 3.09 9.69 9.66
N LEU A 255 2.43 9.48 8.53
CA LEU A 255 2.00 10.56 7.64
C LEU A 255 0.93 11.39 8.35
N PRO A 256 1.06 12.73 8.33
CA PRO A 256 0.11 13.60 8.98
C PRO A 256 -1.24 13.59 8.22
N SER A 257 -2.32 13.93 8.93
CA SER A 257 -3.63 14.13 8.32
C SER A 257 -3.58 15.14 7.16
N PRO A 258 -4.39 14.97 6.10
CA PRO A 258 -4.51 15.97 5.04
C PRO A 258 -4.73 17.38 5.61
N GLY A 259 -3.96 18.36 5.11
CA GLY A 259 -4.00 19.76 5.55
C GLY A 259 -3.10 20.12 6.74
N SER A 260 -2.43 19.15 7.38
CA SER A 260 -1.45 19.41 8.43
C SER A 260 -0.06 19.74 7.88
N SER A 261 0.64 20.67 8.51
CA SER A 261 2.02 21.08 8.16
C SER A 261 3.11 20.28 8.89
N LEU A 262 2.73 19.28 9.69
CA LEU A 262 3.68 18.46 10.43
C LEU A 262 4.56 17.62 9.49
N VAL A 263 5.85 17.54 9.80
CA VAL A 263 6.79 16.71 9.03
C VAL A 263 6.78 15.28 9.57
N ALA A 264 6.55 14.32 8.69
CA ALA A 264 6.62 12.90 9.02
C ALA A 264 8.07 12.49 9.30
N THR A 265 8.38 12.14 10.55
CA THR A 265 9.74 11.80 11.00
C THR A 265 9.76 10.60 11.94
N THR A 266 10.93 9.94 12.02
CA THR A 266 11.25 8.89 13.01
C THR A 266 12.74 8.96 13.37
N MET A 267 13.16 8.18 14.37
CA MET A 267 14.56 8.09 14.81
C MET A 267 15.04 6.65 14.76
N ALA A 268 16.18 6.41 14.12
CA ALA A 268 16.90 5.14 14.18
C ALA A 268 18.13 5.26 15.08
N THR A 269 18.48 4.19 15.79
CA THR A 269 19.65 4.14 16.67
C THR A 269 20.63 3.07 16.19
N VAL A 270 21.80 3.49 15.74
CA VAL A 270 22.88 2.57 15.33
C VAL A 270 23.81 2.35 16.52
N LYS A 271 23.86 1.11 17.00
CA LYS A 271 24.72 0.63 18.07
C LYS A 271 25.99 0.03 17.46
N LEU A 272 27.13 0.44 18.00
CA LEU A 272 28.45 -0.02 17.60
C LEU A 272 29.10 -0.75 18.77
N GLN A 273 29.71 -1.90 18.48
CA GLN A 273 30.53 -2.62 19.42
C GLN A 273 31.87 -2.97 18.75
N PHE A 274 32.97 -2.53 19.34
CA PHE A 274 34.31 -2.86 18.88
C PHE A 274 35.03 -3.75 19.90
N GLU A 275 35.44 -4.92 19.43
CA GLU A 275 36.24 -5.90 20.17
C GLU A 275 37.68 -5.82 19.66
N PRO A 276 38.60 -5.20 20.43
CA PRO A 276 40.00 -5.10 20.04
C PRO A 276 40.66 -6.48 19.96
N HIS A 277 41.61 -6.66 19.04
CA HIS A 277 42.45 -7.86 19.05
C HIS A 277 43.42 -7.83 20.24
N ASP A 278 44.04 -6.68 20.49
CA ASP A 278 45.02 -6.48 21.56
C ASP A 278 44.51 -5.42 22.54
N PHE A 279 44.82 -5.54 23.83
CA PHE A 279 44.37 -4.60 24.88
C PHE A 279 44.80 -3.14 24.65
N SER A 280 45.85 -2.90 23.88
CA SER A 280 46.34 -1.56 23.49
C SER A 280 45.63 -0.97 22.27
N SER A 281 44.79 -1.74 21.58
CA SER A 281 44.14 -1.28 20.34
C SER A 281 42.97 -0.35 20.66
N GLN A 282 43.03 0.85 20.10
CA GLN A 282 41.96 1.83 20.18
C GLN A 282 40.88 1.56 19.12
N PRO A 283 39.63 1.99 19.37
CA PRO A 283 38.56 1.88 18.38
C PRO A 283 38.89 2.64 17.08
N PRO A 284 38.38 2.18 15.93
CA PRO A 284 38.59 2.85 14.65
C PRO A 284 37.90 4.21 14.60
N ARG A 285 38.41 5.12 13.76
CA ARG A 285 37.70 6.37 13.46
C ARG A 285 36.50 6.07 12.57
N LEU A 286 35.33 6.59 12.92
CA LEU A 286 34.15 6.52 12.06
C LEU A 286 34.25 7.60 10.98
N GLY A 287 33.64 7.39 9.82
CA GLY A 287 33.63 8.35 8.72
C GLY A 287 32.24 8.93 8.49
N GLY A 288 31.73 8.78 7.27
CA GLY A 288 30.37 9.15 6.91
C GLY A 288 29.33 8.06 7.21
N LEU A 289 28.13 8.49 7.57
CA LEU A 289 26.91 7.69 7.61
C LEU A 289 25.94 8.20 6.55
N VAL A 290 25.64 7.34 5.57
CA VAL A 290 24.67 7.63 4.50
C VAL A 290 23.39 6.87 4.77
N THR A 291 22.26 7.56 4.64
CA THR A 291 20.92 7.01 4.85
C THR A 291 20.07 7.18 3.60
N LYS A 292 19.37 6.12 3.19
CA LYS A 292 18.40 6.17 2.09
C LYS A 292 17.19 5.30 2.42
N ILE A 293 16.02 5.71 1.95
CA ILE A 293 14.82 4.87 2.00
C ILE A 293 14.75 4.08 0.70
N LYS A 294 14.53 2.78 0.83
CA LYS A 294 14.26 1.88 -0.27
C LYS A 294 12.78 1.54 -0.27
N VAL A 295 12.16 1.70 -1.43
CA VAL A 295 10.75 1.46 -1.66
C VAL A 295 10.62 0.20 -2.49
N SER A 296 9.86 -0.78 -1.99
CA SER A 296 9.64 -2.06 -2.65
C SER A 296 8.14 -2.20 -2.96
N SER A 297 7.82 -2.32 -4.24
CA SER A 297 6.46 -2.52 -4.74
C SER A 297 6.34 -3.91 -5.32
N PHE A 298 5.42 -4.70 -4.81
CA PHE A 298 5.12 -6.03 -5.31
C PHE A 298 3.80 -5.99 -6.05
N TYR A 299 3.75 -6.64 -7.21
CA TYR A 299 2.54 -6.70 -8.02
C TYR A 299 2.44 -8.07 -8.67
N ALA A 300 1.21 -8.55 -8.79
CA ALA A 300 0.93 -9.89 -9.25
C ALA A 300 -0.33 -9.95 -10.10
N THR A 301 -0.42 -10.97 -10.94
CA THR A 301 -1.64 -11.31 -11.68
C THR A 301 -2.50 -12.37 -10.97
N LYS A 302 -2.00 -12.89 -9.84
CA LYS A 302 -2.71 -13.83 -8.96
C LYS A 302 -2.67 -13.35 -7.50
N PRO A 303 -3.73 -13.62 -6.70
CA PRO A 303 -3.76 -13.21 -5.30
C PRO A 303 -2.61 -13.77 -4.45
N ALA A 304 -2.05 -12.97 -3.55
CA ALA A 304 -0.98 -13.33 -2.63
C ALA A 304 -1.49 -14.15 -1.45
N LYS A 305 -0.89 -15.30 -1.16
CA LYS A 305 -1.29 -16.09 0.01
C LYS A 305 -0.56 -15.67 1.29
N SER A 306 0.62 -15.09 1.13
CA SER A 306 1.49 -14.58 2.19
C SER A 306 1.93 -13.15 1.88
N PHE A 307 2.50 -12.46 2.87
CA PHE A 307 3.19 -11.21 2.59
C PHE A 307 4.37 -11.43 1.64
N PRO A 308 4.54 -10.53 0.64
CA PRO A 308 5.60 -10.69 -0.32
C PRO A 308 6.95 -10.35 0.30
N SER A 309 7.94 -11.23 0.10
CA SER A 309 9.34 -10.97 0.42
C SER A 309 10.19 -11.19 -0.83
N ARG A 310 11.37 -10.58 -0.91
CA ARG A 310 12.27 -10.82 -2.04
C ARG A 310 12.87 -12.22 -1.95
N SER A 311 13.12 -12.69 -0.73
CA SER A 311 13.59 -14.06 -0.50
C SER A 311 12.61 -15.11 -1.05
N SER A 312 11.29 -14.92 -0.86
CA SER A 312 10.27 -15.84 -1.37
C SER A 312 10.15 -15.85 -2.89
N MET A 313 10.39 -14.73 -3.58
CA MET A 313 10.43 -14.68 -5.05
C MET A 313 11.68 -15.33 -5.66
N GLY A 314 12.77 -15.48 -4.89
CA GLY A 314 13.99 -16.14 -5.36
C GLY A 314 13.91 -17.67 -5.37
N VAL A 315 13.02 -18.26 -4.58
CA VAL A 315 12.88 -19.72 -4.41
C VAL A 315 11.90 -20.32 -5.42
N SER A 316 10.92 -19.54 -5.87
CA SER A 316 9.99 -19.91 -6.94
C SER A 316 9.84 -18.72 -7.88
N ILE A 317 10.40 -18.82 -9.09
CA ILE A 317 10.15 -17.85 -10.15
C ILE A 317 8.70 -18.05 -10.57
N GLU A 318 7.76 -17.43 -9.85
CA GLU A 318 6.36 -17.38 -10.26
C GLU A 318 6.23 -16.24 -11.27
N PRO A 319 6.06 -16.51 -12.58
CA PRO A 319 5.99 -15.46 -13.60
C PRO A 319 4.78 -14.54 -13.39
N ALA A 320 3.79 -14.96 -12.60
CA ALA A 320 2.64 -14.16 -12.22
C ALA A 320 2.95 -13.09 -11.15
N ARG A 321 4.17 -13.05 -10.58
CA ARG A 321 4.57 -12.09 -9.55
C ARG A 321 5.85 -11.40 -9.94
N GLN A 322 5.88 -10.08 -9.79
CA GLN A 322 7.07 -9.28 -10.01
C GLN A 322 7.22 -8.25 -8.89
N PHE A 323 8.43 -7.69 -8.80
CA PHE A 323 8.72 -6.63 -7.86
C PHE A 323 9.48 -5.50 -8.55
N TYR A 324 9.23 -4.30 -8.07
CA TYR A 324 9.93 -3.10 -8.45
C TYR A 324 10.55 -2.48 -7.21
N GLN A 325 11.76 -1.95 -7.36
CA GLN A 325 12.47 -1.34 -6.25
C GLN A 325 13.12 -0.03 -6.69
N THR A 326 12.91 1.02 -5.92
CA THR A 326 13.58 2.32 -6.09
C THR A 326 14.09 2.80 -4.74
N SER A 327 14.93 3.83 -4.73
CA SER A 327 15.46 4.39 -3.48
C SER A 327 15.57 5.90 -3.53
N VAL A 328 15.24 6.54 -2.43
CA VAL A 328 15.36 7.98 -2.23
C VAL A 328 16.44 8.26 -1.19
N PRO A 329 17.51 9.01 -1.54
CA PRO A 329 18.52 9.41 -0.57
C PRO A 329 17.90 10.37 0.46
N LEU A 330 18.24 10.19 1.73
CA LEU A 330 17.76 11.05 2.81
C LEU A 330 18.82 12.01 3.32
N SER A 331 19.96 11.48 3.76
CA SER A 331 21.00 12.27 4.42
C SER A 331 22.37 11.61 4.29
N SER A 332 23.40 12.42 4.38
CA SER A 332 24.80 12.01 4.51
C SER A 332 25.41 12.85 5.62
N ARG A 333 25.87 12.20 6.70
CA ARG A 333 26.35 12.87 7.91
C ARG A 333 27.77 12.41 8.24
N CYS A 334 28.62 13.31 8.71
CA CYS A 334 29.90 12.93 9.31
C CYS A 334 29.67 12.49 10.75
N VAL A 335 30.19 11.34 11.14
CA VAL A 335 30.04 10.77 12.49
C VAL A 335 31.40 10.52 13.16
N GLU A 336 32.43 11.26 12.74
CA GLU A 336 33.80 11.18 13.28
C GLU A 336 33.89 11.49 14.78
N GLN A 337 32.98 12.33 15.30
CA GLN A 337 32.99 12.84 16.67
C GLN A 337 32.25 11.94 17.68
N VAL A 338 31.73 10.79 17.24
CA VAL A 338 31.01 9.88 18.13
C VAL A 338 31.96 9.34 19.22
N SER A 339 31.57 9.50 20.47
CA SER A 339 32.36 9.08 21.63
C SER A 339 32.25 7.58 21.88
N TRP A 340 33.39 6.91 22.01
CA TRP A 340 33.46 5.51 22.41
C TRP A 340 33.50 5.38 23.93
N VAL A 341 32.67 4.50 24.47
CA VAL A 341 32.68 4.10 25.88
C VAL A 341 33.47 2.81 26.02
N LYS A 342 34.51 2.80 26.85
CA LYS A 342 35.35 1.63 27.13
C LYS A 342 34.74 0.81 28.27
N HIS A 343 34.57 -0.49 28.05
CA HIS A 343 34.10 -1.45 29.04
C HIS A 343 35.24 -2.38 29.44
N LEU A 344 35.45 -2.52 30.75
CA LEU A 344 36.42 -3.46 31.32
C LEU A 344 35.74 -4.81 31.59
N PRO A 345 36.49 -5.92 31.61
CA PRO A 345 35.97 -7.20 32.05
C PRO A 345 35.42 -7.05 33.48
N GLN A 346 34.13 -7.30 33.68
CA GLN A 346 33.59 -7.38 35.03
C GLN A 346 33.89 -8.79 35.57
N PRO A 347 34.56 -8.92 36.73
CA PRO A 347 34.64 -10.20 37.41
C PRO A 347 33.24 -10.61 37.86
N ASP A 348 32.89 -11.87 37.61
CA ASP A 348 31.59 -12.44 37.92
C ASP A 348 31.41 -12.51 39.45
N LEU A 349 30.93 -11.42 40.06
CA LEU A 349 30.51 -11.39 41.46
C LEU A 349 29.01 -11.74 41.59
N SER A 350 28.50 -12.59 40.70
CA SER A 350 27.22 -13.25 40.92
C SER A 350 27.39 -14.23 42.09
N ARG A 351 27.11 -13.73 43.29
CA ARG A 351 27.01 -14.52 44.52
C ARG A 351 26.01 -15.65 44.27
N ARG A 352 26.53 -16.85 44.07
CA ARG A 352 25.79 -18.10 43.93
C ARG A 352 24.80 -18.19 45.09
N ALA A 353 23.51 -18.05 44.83
CA ALA A 353 22.49 -18.38 45.81
C ALA A 353 22.43 -19.91 45.90
N SER A 354 23.04 -20.46 46.94
CA SER A 354 23.18 -21.89 47.19
C SER A 354 21.85 -22.52 47.65
N THR A 355 20.79 -22.48 46.85
CA THR A 355 19.57 -23.28 47.11
C THR A 355 18.76 -23.43 45.83
N VAL A 356 19.00 -24.45 45.02
CA VAL A 356 17.94 -25.25 44.37
C VAL A 356 18.56 -26.54 43.83
N SER A 357 18.01 -27.64 44.32
CA SER A 357 18.42 -29.02 44.08
C SER A 357 18.07 -29.50 42.67
N SER A 358 18.86 -30.48 42.22
CA SER A 358 18.73 -31.22 40.98
C SER A 358 17.41 -32.00 40.89
N SER A 359 16.66 -31.79 39.80
CA SER A 359 15.83 -32.83 39.21
C SER A 359 15.63 -32.57 37.71
N SER A 360 15.86 -33.63 36.94
CA SER A 360 15.92 -33.77 35.50
C SER A 360 14.65 -33.40 34.72
N SER A 361 14.80 -32.82 33.53
CA SER A 361 14.32 -33.43 32.27
C SER A 361 14.71 -32.57 31.06
N ASN A 362 15.22 -33.25 30.04
CA ASN A 362 15.64 -32.70 28.76
C ASN A 362 14.43 -32.28 27.92
N TYR A 363 14.27 -30.99 27.61
CA TYR A 363 13.73 -30.54 26.33
C TYR A 363 14.34 -29.16 26.00
N SER A 364 15.01 -29.10 24.86
CA SER A 364 15.70 -27.92 24.33
C SER A 364 14.74 -26.77 24.07
N ASP A 365 15.08 -25.59 24.58
CA ASP A 365 14.57 -24.32 24.07
C ASP A 365 15.72 -23.34 23.86
N ASN A 366 15.82 -22.81 22.63
CA ASN A 366 16.98 -22.10 22.10
C ASN A 366 16.64 -20.60 22.03
N SER A 367 16.61 -19.92 23.18
CA SER A 367 16.28 -18.49 23.26
C SER A 367 16.95 -17.75 24.43
N GLN A 368 18.15 -18.17 24.82
CA GLN A 368 18.98 -17.40 25.75
C GLN A 368 20.31 -17.06 25.10
N MET A 369 20.63 -15.76 25.06
CA MET A 369 22.02 -15.30 24.89
C MET A 369 22.88 -16.15 25.82
N SER A 370 23.71 -17.03 25.24
CA SER A 370 24.75 -17.71 26.01
C SER A 370 25.66 -16.62 26.54
N LEU A 371 25.48 -16.29 27.82
CA LEU A 371 26.39 -15.50 28.63
C LEU A 371 27.70 -16.29 28.76
N LYS A 372 28.48 -16.35 27.67
CA LYS A 372 29.89 -16.68 27.78
C LYS A 372 30.56 -15.46 28.40
N ALA A 373 31.13 -15.67 29.59
CA ALA A 373 31.86 -14.70 30.38
C ALA A 373 32.69 -13.74 29.49
N LYS A 374 32.40 -12.44 29.57
CA LYS A 374 33.13 -11.39 28.85
C LYS A 374 34.44 -11.09 29.57
N GLU A 375 35.44 -11.96 29.41
CA GLU A 375 36.81 -11.76 29.92
C GLU A 375 37.64 -10.73 29.13
N LYS A 376 37.04 -9.97 28.20
CA LYS A 376 37.78 -9.08 27.28
C LYS A 376 37.24 -7.64 27.29
N ILE A 377 38.15 -6.67 27.19
CA ILE A 377 37.84 -5.25 26.98
C ILE A 377 37.06 -5.10 25.67
N TYR A 378 36.00 -4.29 25.67
CA TYR A 378 35.30 -3.89 24.45
C TYR A 378 34.90 -2.42 24.52
N TYR A 379 34.58 -1.84 23.37
CA TYR A 379 34.14 -0.45 23.26
C TYR A 379 32.74 -0.39 22.66
N THR A 380 31.90 0.53 23.11
CA THR A 380 30.57 0.76 22.53
C THR A 380 30.38 2.21 22.12
N ALA A 381 29.58 2.45 21.10
CA ALA A 381 29.17 3.78 20.68
C ALA A 381 27.75 3.73 20.10
N GLU A 382 27.03 4.86 20.16
CA GLU A 382 25.68 4.97 19.63
C GLU A 382 25.56 6.19 18.72
N ILE A 383 24.83 6.03 17.62
CA ILE A 383 24.56 7.09 16.65
C ILE A 383 23.05 7.22 16.49
N LEU A 384 22.54 8.40 16.81
CA LEU A 384 21.15 8.77 16.58
C LEU A 384 20.98 9.28 15.15
N VAL A 385 20.03 8.71 14.43
CA VAL A 385 19.81 8.94 13.00
C VAL A 385 18.38 9.43 12.80
N PRO A 386 18.16 10.75 12.68
CA PRO A 386 16.87 11.31 12.30
C PRO A 386 16.54 10.97 10.86
N VAL A 387 15.32 10.47 10.67
CA VAL A 387 14.76 10.06 9.39
C VAL A 387 13.53 10.93 9.14
N SER A 388 13.55 11.70 8.06
CA SER A 388 12.45 12.56 7.63
C SER A 388 12.11 12.28 6.18
N LEU A 389 10.82 12.18 5.85
CA LEU A 389 10.39 11.96 4.48
C LEU A 389 10.56 13.24 3.63
N PRO A 390 11.23 13.17 2.48
CA PRO A 390 11.34 14.31 1.56
C PRO A 390 9.98 14.74 1.02
N SER A 391 9.71 16.05 1.01
CA SER A 391 8.48 16.65 0.49
C SER A 391 8.38 16.68 -1.04
N SER A 392 9.46 16.34 -1.75
CA SER A 392 9.49 16.27 -3.23
C SER A 392 8.77 15.05 -3.80
N LYS A 393 8.28 14.15 -2.94
CA LYS A 393 7.60 12.90 -3.27
C LYS A 393 6.31 12.79 -2.47
N ILE A 394 5.35 12.04 -2.99
CA ILE A 394 4.22 11.58 -2.20
C ILE A 394 4.56 10.23 -1.60
N TRP A 395 4.36 10.13 -0.30
CA TRP A 395 4.55 8.89 0.43
C TRP A 395 3.19 8.29 0.68
N VAL A 396 3.06 6.99 0.40
CA VAL A 396 1.87 6.22 0.72
C VAL A 396 2.16 5.31 1.91
N PRO A 397 1.14 4.97 2.72
CA PRO A 397 1.28 3.99 3.78
C PRO A 397 1.77 2.64 3.25
N SER A 398 2.41 1.87 4.12
CA SER A 398 2.71 0.46 3.85
C SER A 398 1.40 -0.32 3.78
N PHE A 399 1.22 -1.15 2.75
CA PHE A 399 -0.01 -1.90 2.57
C PHE A 399 0.22 -3.24 1.87
N HIS A 400 -0.71 -4.16 2.10
CA HIS A 400 -0.76 -5.47 1.45
C HIS A 400 -2.20 -5.73 0.98
N SER A 401 -2.41 -5.77 -0.33
CA SER A 401 -3.67 -6.19 -0.95
C SER A 401 -3.49 -7.51 -1.70
N CYS A 402 -4.59 -8.08 -2.19
CA CYS A 402 -4.58 -9.36 -2.91
C CYS A 402 -3.51 -9.40 -4.01
N ILE A 403 -3.38 -8.35 -4.83
CA ILE A 403 -2.52 -8.36 -6.02
C ILE A 403 -1.44 -7.27 -6.03
N ALA A 404 -1.41 -6.37 -5.04
CA ALA A 404 -0.41 -5.32 -4.94
C ALA A 404 0.01 -5.09 -3.49
N SER A 405 1.27 -4.71 -3.29
CA SER A 405 1.78 -4.36 -1.97
C SER A 405 2.92 -3.35 -2.05
N ARG A 406 3.08 -2.56 -0.99
CA ARG A 406 4.15 -1.58 -0.82
C ARG A 406 4.78 -1.74 0.56
N SER A 407 6.10 -1.90 0.59
CA SER A 407 6.89 -1.90 1.83
C SER A 407 8.14 -1.03 1.71
N TYR A 408 8.67 -0.61 2.86
CA TYR A 408 9.83 0.27 2.95
C TYR A 408 10.95 -0.36 3.78
N SER A 409 12.18 -0.01 3.44
CA SER A 409 13.34 -0.30 4.27
C SER A 409 14.28 0.90 4.34
N LEU A 410 14.95 1.06 5.48
CA LEU A 410 15.94 2.08 5.72
C LEU A 410 17.33 1.47 5.55
N ASP A 411 18.02 1.84 4.48
CA ASP A 411 19.40 1.43 4.22
C ASP A 411 20.35 2.43 4.88
N LEU A 412 21.21 1.91 5.77
CA LEU A 412 22.25 2.66 6.48
C LEU A 412 23.62 2.17 6.02
N ALA A 413 24.49 3.06 5.57
CA ALA A 413 25.86 2.74 5.17
C ALA A 413 26.85 3.56 5.99
N LEU A 414 27.57 2.90 6.89
CA LEU A 414 28.60 3.50 7.74
C LEU A 414 29.99 3.22 7.18
N THR A 415 30.79 4.27 7.02
CA THR A 415 32.21 4.18 6.66
C THR A 415 33.08 4.17 7.91
N ILE A 416 34.11 3.34 7.91
CA ILE A 416 35.01 3.11 9.05
C ILE A 416 36.45 3.23 8.54
N HIS A 417 37.22 4.11 9.18
CA HIS A 417 38.61 4.38 8.87
C HIS A 417 39.52 3.66 9.87
N THR A 418 40.44 2.86 9.34
CA THR A 418 41.48 2.19 10.13
C THR A 418 42.76 3.04 10.11
N PRO A 419 43.56 3.03 11.19
CA PRO A 419 44.72 3.91 11.36
C PRO A 419 45.92 3.60 10.42
N GLY A 420 45.93 2.49 9.70
CA GLY A 420 47.05 2.10 8.83
C GLY A 420 47.10 2.83 7.49
N ALA A 421 48.29 3.30 7.13
CA ALA A 421 48.57 3.83 5.81
C ALA A 421 48.25 2.78 4.72
N GLY A 422 47.56 3.23 3.66
CA GLY A 422 47.22 2.40 2.50
C GLY A 422 46.00 1.48 2.65
N VAL A 423 45.34 1.39 3.82
CA VAL A 423 44.12 0.58 3.97
C VAL A 423 42.90 1.36 3.48
N PRO A 424 42.14 0.85 2.50
CA PRO A 424 40.92 1.51 2.07
C PRO A 424 39.88 1.53 3.19
N SER A 425 39.08 2.60 3.23
CA SER A 425 37.99 2.71 4.20
C SER A 425 37.03 1.52 4.07
N SER A 426 36.58 1.03 5.22
CA SER A 426 35.70 -0.13 5.30
C SER A 426 34.26 0.34 5.45
N SER A 427 33.37 -0.06 4.54
CA SER A 427 31.93 0.19 4.69
C SER A 427 31.19 -1.00 5.30
N VAL A 428 30.23 -0.70 6.20
CA VAL A 428 29.24 -1.63 6.76
C VAL A 428 27.85 -1.12 6.38
N LYS A 429 27.01 -2.01 5.84
CA LYS A 429 25.64 -1.70 5.42
C LYS A 429 24.65 -2.47 6.28
N LEU A 430 23.63 -1.79 6.77
CA LEU A 430 22.44 -2.34 7.40
C LEU A 430 21.22 -2.01 6.55
N SER A 431 20.17 -2.84 6.63
CA SER A 431 18.87 -2.60 6.02
C SER A 431 17.80 -2.89 7.06
N LEU A 432 17.13 -1.85 7.54
CA LEU A 432 16.14 -1.96 8.62
C LEU A 432 14.73 -1.95 8.01
N PRO A 433 13.79 -2.74 8.52
CA PRO A 433 12.38 -2.59 8.15
C PRO A 433 11.91 -1.20 8.59
N LEU A 434 11.15 -0.56 7.72
CA LEU A 434 10.56 0.75 7.98
C LEU A 434 9.08 0.67 7.62
N GLN A 435 8.21 1.00 8.56
CA GLN A 435 6.79 1.15 8.30
C GLN A 435 6.46 2.62 8.04
N ILE A 436 5.60 2.85 7.07
CA ILE A 436 4.91 4.13 6.90
C ILE A 436 3.45 3.92 7.26
N ALA A 437 2.98 4.66 8.26
CA ALA A 437 1.61 4.68 8.75
C ALA A 437 0.95 6.01 8.34
N SER A 438 -0.34 6.18 8.56
CA SER A 438 -1.06 7.42 8.22
C SER A 438 -2.13 7.73 9.24
N GLN A 439 -2.19 9.00 9.62
CA GLN A 439 -3.24 9.51 10.49
C GLN A 439 -4.48 9.86 9.67
N GLY A 440 -5.66 9.45 10.14
CA GLY A 440 -6.94 9.87 9.59
C GLY A 440 -7.29 11.31 9.95
N SER A 441 -8.39 11.81 9.40
CA SER A 441 -8.91 13.14 9.72
C SER A 441 -9.45 13.15 11.15
N ARG A 442 -9.08 14.15 11.96
CA ARG A 442 -9.51 14.26 13.37
C ARG A 442 -11.02 14.44 13.54
N THR A 443 -11.75 14.75 12.48
CA THR A 443 -13.22 14.79 12.49
C THR A 443 -13.88 13.42 12.65
N ALA A 444 -13.13 12.32 12.57
CA ALA A 444 -13.69 10.97 12.48
C ALA A 444 -13.87 10.22 13.81
N LEU A 445 -13.34 10.70 14.93
CA LEU A 445 -13.52 10.05 16.22
C LEU A 445 -13.92 11.08 17.28
N VAL A 446 -15.22 11.19 17.53
CA VAL A 446 -15.64 11.18 18.94
C VAL A 446 -15.20 9.81 19.44
N VAL A 447 -14.06 9.76 20.14
CA VAL A 447 -13.64 8.55 20.83
C VAL A 447 -14.75 8.28 21.84
N LEU A 448 -15.66 7.36 21.49
CA LEU A 448 -16.63 6.86 22.44
C LEU A 448 -15.82 6.30 23.60
N THR A 449 -16.04 6.86 24.78
CA THR A 449 -15.48 6.30 26.00
C THR A 449 -15.87 4.83 26.09
N ALA A 450 -15.10 3.99 26.79
CA ALA A 450 -15.43 2.58 26.96
C ALA A 450 -16.87 2.37 27.50
N VAL A 451 -17.40 3.37 28.21
CA VAL A 451 -18.78 3.43 28.71
C VAL A 451 -19.79 3.65 27.57
N GLU A 452 -19.51 4.57 26.64
CA GLU A 452 -20.39 4.85 25.50
C GLU A 452 -20.37 3.72 24.46
N ALA A 453 -19.21 3.12 24.22
CA ALA A 453 -19.09 1.92 23.37
C ALA A 453 -19.83 0.71 23.97
N ALA A 454 -19.79 0.55 25.30
CA ALA A 454 -20.56 -0.47 26.00
C ALA A 454 -22.07 -0.18 25.96
N ALA A 455 -22.47 1.09 26.02
CA ALA A 455 -23.88 1.50 25.93
C ALA A 455 -24.46 1.24 24.53
N GLU A 456 -23.72 1.57 23.47
CA GLU A 456 -24.09 1.25 22.08
C GLU A 456 -24.23 -0.26 21.88
N LEU A 457 -23.26 -1.06 22.34
CA LEU A 457 -23.34 -2.53 22.27
C LEU A 457 -24.52 -3.09 23.06
N ALA A 458 -24.82 -2.55 24.24
CA ALA A 458 -25.98 -2.96 25.03
C ALA A 458 -27.30 -2.66 24.31
N ASN A 459 -27.38 -1.51 23.62
CA ASN A 459 -28.53 -1.09 22.84
C ASN A 459 -28.74 -2.01 21.62
N VAL A 460 -27.67 -2.35 20.89
CA VAL A 460 -27.72 -3.29 19.75
C VAL A 460 -28.15 -4.69 20.21
N ASN A 461 -27.68 -5.16 21.37
CA ASN A 461 -28.04 -6.47 21.90
C ASN A 461 -29.52 -6.58 22.33
N GLU A 462 -30.19 -5.45 22.58
CA GLU A 462 -31.63 -5.41 22.86
C GLU A 462 -32.47 -5.76 21.63
N TYR A 463 -32.02 -5.35 20.43
CA TYR A 463 -32.67 -5.67 19.14
C TYR A 463 -32.38 -7.09 18.65
N LEU A 464 -31.37 -7.77 19.22
CA LEU A 464 -31.00 -9.15 18.88
C LEU A 464 -31.51 -10.19 19.89
N ARG A 465 -32.34 -9.77 20.86
CA ARG A 465 -32.98 -10.73 21.77
C ARG A 465 -33.90 -11.65 20.96
N PRO A 466 -33.71 -12.97 21.01
CA PRO A 466 -34.62 -13.90 20.34
C PRO A 466 -36.02 -13.71 20.94
N ARG A 467 -36.97 -13.27 20.12
CA ARG A 467 -38.39 -13.33 20.48
C ARG A 467 -38.75 -14.80 20.61
N VAL A 468 -39.36 -15.15 21.73
CA VAL A 468 -39.86 -16.51 22.01
C VAL A 468 -40.72 -16.93 20.82
N ILE A 469 -40.26 -17.95 20.08
CA ILE A 469 -41.08 -18.63 19.09
C ILE A 469 -41.97 -19.58 19.88
N GLU A 470 -43.20 -19.17 20.16
CA GLU A 470 -44.22 -20.12 20.63
C GLU A 470 -44.36 -21.23 19.58
N ILE A 471 -44.26 -22.47 20.04
CA ILE A 471 -44.46 -23.66 19.21
C ILE A 471 -45.92 -23.64 18.75
N PRO A 472 -46.20 -23.61 17.44
CA PRO A 472 -47.58 -23.67 16.95
C PRO A 472 -48.24 -24.98 17.39
N ARG A 473 -49.50 -24.91 17.82
CA ARG A 473 -50.27 -26.09 18.24
C ARG A 473 -50.38 -27.09 17.09
N GLU A 474 -50.24 -28.38 17.40
CA GLU A 474 -50.14 -29.50 16.45
C GLU A 474 -51.34 -29.62 15.50
N ASP A 475 -52.48 -29.04 15.89
CA ASP A 475 -53.75 -29.00 15.16
C ASP A 475 -53.76 -28.08 13.92
N LEU A 476 -52.67 -27.37 13.62
CA LEU A 476 -52.55 -26.51 12.42
C LEU A 476 -51.45 -26.93 11.42
N VAL A 477 -50.86 -28.13 11.56
CA VAL A 477 -49.66 -28.53 10.79
C VAL A 477 -49.97 -29.14 9.41
N GLU A 478 -51.22 -29.43 9.07
CA GLU A 478 -51.54 -29.99 7.75
C GLU A 478 -52.20 -28.98 6.82
N ASN A 479 -51.50 -28.65 5.74
CA ASN A 479 -51.92 -27.93 4.52
C ASN A 479 -51.36 -26.51 4.31
N SER A 480 -50.04 -26.35 4.23
CA SER A 480 -49.43 -25.18 3.57
C SER A 480 -48.45 -25.58 2.48
N VAL A 481 -48.97 -25.69 1.25
CA VAL A 481 -48.17 -25.62 0.03
C VAL A 481 -47.99 -24.15 -0.32
N LEU A 482 -46.81 -23.60 -0.11
CA LEU A 482 -46.45 -22.27 -0.61
C LEU A 482 -46.05 -22.39 -2.09
N ARG A 483 -46.92 -21.88 -2.98
CA ARG A 483 -46.56 -21.56 -4.37
C ARG A 483 -45.35 -20.63 -4.35
N SER A 484 -44.27 -21.07 -4.97
CA SER A 484 -43.08 -20.27 -5.23
C SER A 484 -43.41 -19.15 -6.22
N SER A 485 -43.72 -17.97 -5.70
CA SER A 485 -43.78 -16.73 -6.47
C SER A 485 -43.24 -15.56 -5.66
N PHE A 486 -41.93 -15.55 -5.40
CA PHE A 486 -41.20 -14.32 -5.08
C PHE A 486 -39.77 -14.36 -5.63
N THR A 487 -39.53 -13.47 -6.57
CA THR A 487 -38.24 -13.16 -7.18
C THR A 487 -37.33 -12.53 -6.11
N VAL A 488 -36.41 -13.32 -5.56
CA VAL A 488 -35.34 -12.83 -4.68
C VAL A 488 -34.29 -12.12 -5.55
N PRO A 489 -33.83 -10.90 -5.20
CA PRO A 489 -32.70 -10.27 -5.89
C PRO A 489 -31.45 -11.14 -5.74
N ARG A 490 -30.82 -11.40 -6.88
CA ARG A 490 -29.62 -12.24 -7.02
C ARG A 490 -28.48 -11.74 -6.11
N PRO A 491 -27.69 -12.63 -5.48
CA PRO A 491 -26.51 -12.21 -4.72
C PRO A 491 -25.54 -11.47 -5.63
N GLU A 492 -24.99 -10.37 -5.13
CA GLU A 492 -23.92 -9.62 -5.78
C GLU A 492 -22.79 -10.57 -6.20
N LEU A 493 -22.32 -10.41 -7.42
CA LEU A 493 -21.23 -11.21 -7.97
C LEU A 493 -20.00 -11.08 -7.05
N PRO A 494 -19.27 -12.19 -6.78
CA PRO A 494 -18.01 -12.13 -6.04
C PRO A 494 -17.00 -11.19 -6.74
N PRO A 495 -15.93 -10.74 -6.08
CA PRO A 495 -14.89 -9.93 -6.71
C PRO A 495 -14.44 -10.59 -8.02
N SER A 496 -14.56 -9.86 -9.12
CA SER A 496 -14.16 -10.34 -10.43
C SER A 496 -12.64 -10.25 -10.54
N TYR A 497 -11.97 -11.41 -10.54
CA TYR A 497 -10.59 -11.53 -10.98
C TYR A 497 -10.61 -11.70 -12.50
N GLU A 498 -10.62 -10.59 -13.23
CA GLU A 498 -10.53 -10.64 -14.69
C GLU A 498 -9.06 -10.90 -15.08
N HIS A 499 -8.83 -12.07 -15.66
CA HIS A 499 -7.54 -12.48 -16.21
C HIS A 499 -7.64 -12.44 -17.73
N THR A 500 -6.86 -11.57 -18.36
CA THR A 500 -6.84 -11.44 -19.82
C THR A 500 -5.42 -11.63 -20.33
N GLU A 501 -5.20 -12.67 -21.12
CA GLU A 501 -3.99 -12.83 -21.92
C GLU A 501 -4.22 -12.17 -23.27
N GLN A 502 -3.52 -11.06 -23.54
CA GLN A 502 -3.52 -10.47 -24.87
C GLN A 502 -2.33 -11.01 -25.66
N ALA A 503 -2.61 -11.83 -26.67
CA ALA A 503 -1.62 -12.20 -27.68
C ALA A 503 -1.36 -11.01 -28.61
N SER A 504 -0.12 -10.55 -28.71
CA SER A 504 0.28 -9.56 -29.73
C SER A 504 0.12 -10.18 -31.12
N ARG A 505 -0.60 -9.51 -32.03
CA ARG A 505 -0.70 -9.90 -33.45
C ARG A 505 0.69 -10.09 -34.05
N GLN A 506 0.92 -11.24 -34.70
CA GLN A 506 2.03 -11.40 -35.63
C GLN A 506 1.91 -10.32 -36.72
N VAL A 507 2.94 -9.49 -36.84
CA VAL A 507 3.14 -8.65 -38.01
C VAL A 507 3.65 -9.57 -39.11
N ASP A 508 2.86 -9.70 -40.16
CA ASP A 508 3.18 -10.46 -41.37
C ASP A 508 4.41 -9.81 -42.06
N PRO A 509 5.53 -10.52 -42.25
CA PRO A 509 6.75 -9.95 -42.83
C PRO A 509 6.69 -9.77 -44.35
N SER A 510 5.50 -9.76 -44.96
CA SER A 510 5.30 -9.76 -46.41
C SER A 510 4.65 -8.48 -46.97
N ARG A 511 4.98 -7.30 -46.40
CA ARG A 511 4.76 -6.00 -47.05
C ARG A 511 5.92 -5.03 -46.75
N CYS A 512 6.95 -5.10 -47.59
CA CYS A 512 7.82 -3.96 -47.90
C CYS A 512 7.24 -3.20 -49.09
#